data_AF-A0A9D1UK04-F1
#
_entry.id   AF-A0A9D1UK04-F1
#
_cell.length_a   1.000
_cell.length_b   1.000
_cell.length_c   1.000
_cell.angle_alpha   90.00
_cell.angle_beta   90.00
_cell.angle_gamma   90.00
#
_symmetry.space_group_name_H-M   'P 1'
#
loop_
_entity.id
_entity.type
_entity.pdbx_description
1 polymer ?
#
loop_
_entity_poly.entity_id
_entity_poly.type
_entity_poly.pdbx_seq_one_letter_code
_entity_poly.pdbx_strand_id
1 'polypeptide(L)' 'MRCKGDLEAEEDAEQTCALGADDVWVEIDVRVTNVDGNDVEFEFKAADAPLDGEPDY' A
#
# COMPACT_ATOMS: atom_id res chain seq x y z
N MET A 1 3.50 -3.26 8.96
CA MET A 1 2.81 -2.58 7.85
C MET A 1 1.43 -2.18 8.33
N ARG A 2 0.98 -0.98 7.96
CA ARG A 2 -0.34 -0.41 8.24
C ARG A 2 -1.00 -0.05 6.91
N CYS A 3 -2.30 -0.20 6.75
CA CYS A 3 -2.98 0.11 5.49
C CYS A 3 -4.29 0.81 5.75
N LYS A 4 -4.60 1.82 4.92
CA LYS A 4 -5.90 2.48 4.95
C LYS A 4 -6.92 1.54 4.32
N GLY A 5 -7.68 0.84 5.16
CA GLY A 5 -8.72 -0.09 4.72
C GLY A 5 -8.16 -1.36 4.06
N ASP A 6 -8.91 -1.90 3.10
CA ASP A 6 -8.57 -3.11 2.33
C ASP A 6 -8.35 -2.75 0.86
N LEU A 7 -7.50 -3.52 0.16
CA LEU A 7 -7.32 -3.38 -1.28
C LEU A 7 -8.48 -4.09 -1.99
N GLU A 8 -9.26 -3.34 -2.75
CA GLU A 8 -10.36 -3.89 -3.54
C GLU A 8 -9.80 -4.71 -4.71
N ALA A 9 -10.39 -5.88 -4.98
CA ALA A 9 -10.04 -6.72 -6.13
C ALA A 9 -10.68 -6.18 -7.41
N GLU A 10 -10.34 -4.94 -7.76
CA GLU A 10 -10.82 -4.21 -8.93
C GLU A 10 -9.61 -3.58 -9.64
N GLU A 11 -9.56 -3.66 -10.97
CA GLU A 11 -8.50 -3.01 -11.75
C GLU A 11 -8.46 -1.51 -11.45
N ASP A 12 -7.25 -0.94 -11.35
CA ASP A 12 -7.01 0.45 -10.96
C ASP A 12 -7.42 0.82 -9.52
N ALA A 13 -7.85 -0.14 -8.69
CA ALA A 13 -8.02 0.12 -7.26
C ALA A 13 -6.68 0.47 -6.61
N GLU A 14 -6.70 1.49 -5.77
CA GLU A 14 -5.52 1.99 -5.06
C GLU A 14 -5.69 1.84 -3.55
N GLN A 15 -4.61 1.48 -2.87
CA GLN A 15 -4.54 1.46 -1.41
C GLN A 15 -3.25 2.12 -0.94
N THR A 16 -3.38 3.04 0.01
CA THR A 16 -2.23 3.60 0.70
C THR A 16 -1.91 2.77 1.95
N CYS A 17 -0.66 2.34 2.05
CA CYS A 17 -0.12 1.65 3.21
C CYS A 17 1.14 2.36 3.72
N ALA A 18 1.60 1.98 4.90
CA ALA A 18 2.91 2.33 5.41
C ALA A 18 3.67 1.10 5.85
N LEU A 19 4.90 0.99 5.37
CA LEU A 19 5.85 -0.02 5.79
C LEU A 19 6.74 0.56 6.88
N GLY A 20 6.73 -0.08 8.06
CA GLY A 20 7.60 0.26 9.18
C GLY A 20 8.77 -0.71 9.27
N ALA A 21 9.97 -0.18 9.44
CA ALA A 21 11.18 -0.91 9.81
C ALA A 21 11.93 -0.10 10.89
N ASP A 22 12.09 -0.69 12.08
CA ASP A 22 12.53 0.02 13.29
C ASP A 22 11.65 1.26 13.55
N ASP A 23 12.26 2.43 13.80
CA ASP A 23 11.56 3.70 14.04
C ASP A 23 11.26 4.48 12.74
N VAL A 24 11.50 3.87 11.56
CA VAL A 24 11.28 4.52 10.27
C VAL A 24 10.06 3.93 9.58
N TRP A 25 9.16 4.82 9.17
CA TRP A 25 7.96 4.48 8.41
C TRP A 25 8.04 5.11 7.03
N VAL A 26 7.62 4.38 6.00
CA VAL A 26 7.55 4.86 4.61
C VAL A 26 6.18 4.54 4.06
N GLU A 27 5.51 5.55 3.49
CA GLU A 27 4.25 5.35 2.79
C GLU A 27 4.50 4.61 1.47
N ILE A 28 3.64 3.66 1.15
CA ILE A 28 3.62 2.94 -0.12
C ILE A 28 2.21 3.04 -0.70
N ASP A 29 2.12 3.30 -1.99
CA ASP A 29 0.88 3.18 -2.75
C ASP A 29 0.88 1.82 -3.44
N VAL A 30 -0.20 1.07 -3.23
CA VAL A 30 -0.49 -0.20 -3.90
C VAL A 30 -1.53 0.08 -4.97
N ARG A 31 -1.32 -0.41 -6.19
CA ARG A 31 -2.30 -0.31 -7.28
C ARG A 31 -2.52 -1.67 -7.93
N VAL A 32 -3.79 -2.07 -8.04
CA VAL A 32 -4.16 -3.27 -8.80
C VAL A 32 -3.98 -3.01 -10.29
N THR A 33 -3.23 -3.88 -10.94
CA THR A 33 -2.94 -3.79 -12.38
C THR A 33 -3.75 -4.77 -13.22
N ASN A 34 -4.21 -5.88 -12.62
CA ASN A 34 -5.03 -6.89 -13.28
C ASN A 34 -5.78 -7.76 -12.24
N VAL A 35 -6.95 -8.27 -12.61
CA VAL A 35 -7.72 -9.23 -11.82
C VAL A 35 -8.14 -10.40 -12.72
N ASP A 36 -7.61 -11.59 -12.46
CA ASP A 36 -7.97 -12.83 -13.16
C ASP A 36 -8.62 -13.82 -12.19
N GLY A 37 -9.95 -13.85 -12.17
CA GLY A 37 -10.70 -14.76 -11.29
C GLY A 37 -10.44 -14.49 -9.81
N ASN A 38 -9.59 -15.29 -9.18
CA ASN A 38 -9.19 -15.15 -7.78
C ASN A 38 -7.74 -14.65 -7.61
N ASP A 39 -7.05 -14.39 -8.71
CA ASP A 39 -5.68 -13.90 -8.75
C ASP A 39 -5.70 -12.39 -8.99
N VAL A 40 -5.03 -11.64 -8.10
CA VAL A 40 -4.91 -10.17 -8.18
C VAL A 40 -3.44 -9.83 -8.38
N GLU A 41 -3.13 -9.11 -9.45
CA GLU A 41 -1.81 -8.57 -9.73
C GLU A 41 -1.77 -7.10 -9.32
N PHE A 42 -0.73 -6.69 -8.61
CA PHE A 42 -0.58 -5.32 -8.12
C PHE A 42 0.88 -4.86 -8.18
N GLU A 43 1.05 -3.54 -8.28
CA GLU A 43 2.33 -2.85 -8.16
C GLU A 43 2.41 -2.05 -6.86
N PHE A 44 3.64 -1.82 -6.39
CA PHE A 44 3.91 -0.95 -5.24
C PHE A 44 4.81 0.20 -5.64
N LYS A 45 4.53 1.37 -5.08
CA LYS A 45 5.39 2.54 -5.18
C LYS A 45 5.65 3.11 -3.80
N ALA A 46 6.91 3.15 -3.40
CA ALA A 46 7.30 3.79 -2.14
C ALA A 46 7.40 5.32 -2.32
N ALA A 47 7.01 6.05 -1.28
CA ALA A 47 7.28 7.48 -1.17
C ALA A 47 8.79 7.74 -1.04
N ASP A 48 9.25 8.88 -1.58
CA ASP A 48 10.67 9.27 -1.55
C ASP A 48 11.18 9.63 -0.15
N ALA A 49 10.28 9.96 0.77
CA ALA A 49 10.59 10.42 2.12
C ALA A 49 9.88 9.57 3.19
N PRO A 50 10.49 9.39 4.37
CA PRO A 50 9.85 8.74 5.48
C PRO A 50 8.71 9.60 6.07
N LEU A 51 7.78 8.92 6.74
CA LEU A 51 6.74 9.53 7.55
C LEU A 51 7.28 10.05 8.88
N ASP A 52 6.60 11.04 9.44
CA ASP A 52 6.87 11.56 10.78
C ASP A 52 6.21 10.65 11.85
N GLY A 53 6.75 9.43 11.97
CA GLY A 53 6.28 8.40 12.91
C GLY A 53 5.35 7.33 12.31
N GLU A 54 4.88 6.43 13.18
CA GLU A 54 3.92 5.38 12.81
C GLU A 54 2.55 6.01 12.49
N PRO A 55 1.94 5.73 11.32
CA PRO A 55 0.61 6.22 11.01
C PRO A 55 -0.48 5.55 11.87
N ASP A 56 -1.59 6.26 12.07
CA ASP A 56 -2.68 5.90 12.99
C ASP A 56 -3.80 5.05 12.37
N TYR A 57 -3.65 4.64 11.11
CA TYR A 57 -4.60 3.80 10.38
C TYR A 57 -4.25 2.30 10.40
#